data_AF-A0A379TR22-F1
#
_entry.id   AF-A0A379TR22-F1
#
_cell.length_a   1.000
_cell.length_b   1.000
_cell.length_c   1.000
_cell.angle_alpha   90.00
_cell.angle_beta   90.00
_cell.angle_gamma   90.00
#
_symmetry.space_group_name_H-M   'P 1'
#
loop_
_entity.id
_entity.type
_entity.pdbx_description
1 polymer ?
#
loop_
_entity_poly.entity_id
_entity_poly.type
_entity_poly.pdbx_seq_one_letter_code
_entity_poly.pdbx_strand_id
1 'polypeptide(L)'
;MRLSHCEDDPVTIMYDFSPQAVTQQADVLLTQVQAAITERQEYVYLLIDREALPEDMMHPFICALMDQRPVPVTLPHRNLSMDRHPWLIPLDLTQATHHALLESSIRHALEEQHPDRLCNGGGRAVCGWLTSPYETAVMAKQLGYTAIQRLISGQQILLRYYDPAIPRHPVAATG
;
A
#
# COMPACT_ATOMS: atom_id res chain seq x y z
N MET A 1 32.19 -28.95 -34.88
CA MET A 1 31.99 -28.29 -33.57
C MET A 1 30.59 -27.68 -33.60
N ARG A 2 29.59 -28.37 -33.05
CA ARG A 2 28.21 -27.86 -32.97
C ARG A 2 28.12 -27.06 -31.68
N LEU A 3 27.72 -25.79 -31.80
CA LEU A 3 27.34 -24.96 -30.67
C LEU A 3 25.96 -25.45 -30.22
N SER A 4 25.91 -26.04 -29.03
CA SER A 4 24.65 -26.40 -28.37
C SER A 4 23.90 -25.11 -28.04
N HIS A 5 22.71 -24.96 -28.59
CA HIS A 5 21.76 -23.92 -28.20
C HIS A 5 21.25 -24.29 -26.79
N CYS A 6 21.49 -23.42 -25.82
CA CYS A 6 20.82 -23.51 -24.52
C CYS A 6 19.45 -22.88 -24.74
N GLU A 7 18.42 -23.71 -24.93
CA GLU A 7 17.03 -23.27 -24.82
C GLU A 7 16.76 -23.04 -23.33
N ASP A 8 16.84 -21.79 -22.89
CA ASP A 8 16.27 -21.39 -21.60
C ASP A 8 14.75 -21.38 -21.79
N ASP A 9 14.09 -22.47 -21.39
CA ASP A 9 12.64 -22.49 -21.25
C ASP A 9 12.22 -21.34 -20.32
N PRO A 10 11.30 -20.46 -20.73
CA PRO A 10 10.82 -19.41 -19.85
C PRO A 10 10.11 -20.06 -18.67
N VAL A 11 10.73 -19.98 -17.49
CA VAL A 11 10.08 -20.36 -16.22
C VAL A 11 8.84 -19.50 -16.07
N THR A 12 7.70 -20.07 -16.45
CA THR A 12 6.40 -19.45 -16.23
C THR A 12 6.09 -19.65 -14.76
N ILE A 13 6.38 -18.65 -13.94
CA ILE A 13 5.96 -18.62 -12.54
C ILE A 13 4.43 -18.46 -12.55
N MET A 14 3.73 -19.57 -12.40
CA MET A 14 2.28 -19.59 -12.23
C MET A 14 1.98 -19.22 -10.78
N TYR A 15 1.50 -18.00 -10.56
CA TYR A 15 0.99 -17.58 -9.26
C TYR A 15 -0.43 -18.14 -9.06
N ASP A 16 -0.66 -18.78 -7.91
CA ASP A 16 -1.97 -19.28 -7.51
C ASP A 16 -2.77 -18.17 -6.83
N PHE A 17 -3.72 -17.61 -7.55
CA PHE A 17 -4.65 -16.59 -7.04
C PHE A 17 -5.98 -17.19 -6.58
N SER A 18 -6.06 -18.51 -6.36
CA SER A 18 -7.26 -19.16 -5.84
C SER A 18 -7.62 -18.63 -4.44
N PRO A 19 -8.91 -18.61 -4.05
CA PRO A 19 -9.32 -18.14 -2.74
C PRO A 19 -8.62 -18.85 -1.57
N GLN A 20 -8.29 -20.13 -1.74
CA GLN A 20 -7.55 -20.91 -0.76
C GLN A 20 -6.09 -20.44 -0.65
N ALA A 21 -5.40 -20.25 -1.78
CA ALA A 21 -4.03 -19.76 -1.78
C ALA A 21 -3.92 -18.34 -1.20
N VAL A 22 -4.84 -17.44 -1.56
CA VAL A 22 -4.92 -16.09 -1.00
C VAL A 22 -5.13 -16.13 0.51
N THR A 23 -6.01 -17.01 1.00
CA THR A 23 -6.25 -17.18 2.44
C THR A 23 -4.98 -17.67 3.16
N GLN A 24 -4.33 -18.69 2.63
CA GLN A 24 -3.09 -19.21 3.22
C GLN A 24 -1.98 -18.16 3.22
N GLN A 25 -1.85 -17.39 2.13
CA GLN A 25 -0.88 -16.31 2.03
C GLN A 25 -1.19 -15.16 3.01
N ALA A 26 -2.46 -14.83 3.21
CA ALA A 26 -2.88 -13.83 4.19
C ALA A 26 -2.49 -14.25 5.61
N ASP A 27 -2.71 -15.51 5.98
CA ASP A 27 -2.36 -16.03 7.31
C ASP A 27 -0.84 -15.97 7.56
N VAL A 28 -0.05 -16.33 6.55
CA VAL A 28 1.43 -16.25 6.61
C VAL A 28 1.88 -14.79 6.76
N LEU A 29 1.36 -13.89 5.94
CA LEU A 29 1.71 -12.46 6.02
C LEU A 29 1.29 -11.84 7.34
N LEU A 30 0.10 -12.17 7.85
CA LEU A 30 -0.37 -11.69 9.14
C LEU A 30 0.60 -12.08 10.25
N THR A 31 1.01 -13.35 10.27
CA THR A 31 1.99 -13.86 11.24
C THR A 31 3.31 -13.08 11.17
N GLN A 32 3.82 -12.85 9.95
CA GLN A 32 5.08 -12.12 9.74
C GLN A 32 4.99 -10.65 10.16
N VAL A 33 3.91 -9.96 9.77
CA VAL A 33 3.69 -8.55 10.12
C VAL A 33 3.52 -8.39 11.63
N GLN A 34 2.77 -9.26 12.28
CA GLN A 34 2.60 -9.24 13.73
C GLN A 34 3.90 -9.49 14.48
N ALA A 35 4.73 -10.44 14.02
CA ALA A 35 6.05 -10.68 14.60
C ALA A 35 6.93 -9.43 14.49
N ALA A 36 7.03 -8.85 13.28
CA ALA A 36 7.84 -7.65 13.04
C ALA A 36 7.37 -6.44 13.86
N ILE A 37 6.07 -6.30 14.08
CA ILE A 37 5.48 -5.25 14.94
C ILE A 37 5.85 -5.48 16.41
N THR A 38 5.68 -6.70 16.90
CA THR A 38 5.86 -7.04 18.32
C THR A 38 7.31 -6.86 18.77
N GLU A 39 8.28 -7.16 17.89
CA GLU A 39 9.71 -7.01 18.18
C GLU A 39 10.13 -5.57 18.51
N ARG A 40 9.40 -4.56 18.00
CA ARG A 40 9.85 -3.17 18.06
C ARG A 40 9.28 -2.36 19.23
N GLN A 41 8.18 -2.81 19.85
CA GLN A 41 7.48 -2.07 20.92
C GLN A 41 7.21 -0.59 20.56
N GLU A 42 6.86 -0.35 19.31
CA GLU A 42 6.65 0.97 18.71
C GLU A 42 5.17 1.23 18.44
N TYR A 43 4.82 2.47 18.10
CA TYR A 43 3.51 2.75 17.53
C TYR A 43 3.35 2.03 16.20
N VAL A 44 2.14 1.54 15.93
CA VAL A 44 1.81 0.77 14.73
C VAL A 44 0.87 1.59 13.86
N TYR A 45 1.10 1.57 12.56
CA TYR A 45 0.29 2.31 11.61
C TYR A 45 -0.05 1.49 10.38
N LEU A 46 -1.26 1.70 9.86
CA LEU A 46 -1.64 1.35 8.50
C LEU A 46 -1.61 2.61 7.65
N LEU A 47 -0.86 2.57 6.54
CA LEU A 47 -0.80 3.65 5.56
C LEU A 47 -1.62 3.27 4.32
N ILE A 48 -2.61 4.09 3.99
CA ILE A 48 -3.51 3.89 2.85
C ILE A 48 -3.35 5.04 1.85
N ASP A 49 -3.14 4.72 0.58
CA ASP A 49 -3.38 5.67 -0.49
C ASP A 49 -4.87 5.76 -0.80
N ARG A 50 -5.48 6.85 -0.35
CA ARG A 50 -6.91 7.10 -0.54
C ARG A 50 -7.29 7.17 -2.02
N GLU A 51 -6.43 7.68 -2.90
CA GLU A 51 -6.74 7.84 -4.33
C GLU A 51 -6.85 6.51 -5.07
N ALA A 52 -6.24 5.45 -4.52
CA ALA A 52 -6.28 4.11 -5.09
C ALA A 52 -7.40 3.24 -4.50
N LEU A 53 -8.19 3.75 -3.54
CA LEU A 53 -9.35 3.03 -3.00
C LEU A 53 -10.46 2.90 -4.07
N PRO A 54 -11.24 1.80 -4.04
CA PRO A 54 -12.45 1.67 -4.85
C PRO A 54 -13.41 2.86 -4.67
N GLU A 55 -14.13 3.24 -5.73
CA GLU A 55 -15.13 4.31 -5.66
C GLU A 55 -16.33 3.98 -4.76
N ASP A 56 -16.61 2.68 -4.55
CA ASP A 56 -17.68 2.22 -3.66
C ASP A 56 -17.32 2.47 -2.19
N MET A 57 -17.69 3.65 -1.70
CA MET A 57 -17.47 4.06 -0.30
C MET A 57 -18.24 3.20 0.71
N MET A 58 -19.20 2.38 0.27
CA MET A 58 -19.92 1.43 1.15
C MET A 58 -19.20 0.09 1.27
N HIS A 59 -18.08 -0.10 0.58
CA HIS A 59 -17.28 -1.31 0.68
C HIS A 59 -16.84 -1.54 2.15
N PRO A 60 -17.02 -2.75 2.72
CA PRO A 60 -16.79 -3.00 4.15
C PRO A 60 -15.39 -2.59 4.65
N PHE A 61 -14.36 -2.81 3.84
CA PHE A 61 -12.99 -2.37 4.16
C PHE A 61 -12.87 -0.84 4.27
N ILE A 62 -13.55 -0.08 3.40
CA ILE A 62 -13.51 1.39 3.42
C ILE A 62 -14.27 1.91 4.64
N CYS A 63 -15.45 1.35 4.93
CA CYS A 63 -16.18 1.65 6.15
C CYS A 63 -15.31 1.42 7.40
N ALA A 64 -14.65 0.26 7.49
CA ALA A 64 -13.78 -0.08 8.61
C ALA A 64 -12.60 0.89 8.77
N LEU A 65 -12.01 1.36 7.67
CA LEU A 65 -10.99 2.42 7.68
C LEU A 65 -11.55 3.74 8.20
N MET A 66 -12.70 4.17 7.70
CA MET A 66 -13.34 5.44 8.07
C MET A 66 -13.76 5.47 9.54
N ASP A 67 -14.21 4.34 10.08
CA ASP A 67 -14.57 4.20 11.49
C ASP A 67 -13.38 4.50 12.43
N GLN A 68 -12.15 4.29 11.96
CA GLN A 68 -10.94 4.64 12.72
C GLN A 68 -10.56 6.12 12.65
N ARG A 69 -11.33 6.94 11.92
CA ARG A 69 -11.08 8.39 11.74
C ARG A 69 -9.63 8.66 11.27
N PRO A 70 -9.28 8.23 10.05
CA PRO A 70 -7.92 8.30 9.54
C PRO A 70 -7.33 9.72 9.61
N VAL A 71 -6.05 9.82 9.96
CA VAL A 71 -5.32 11.08 9.96
C VAL A 71 -4.76 11.33 8.56
N PRO A 72 -5.08 12.47 7.90
CA PRO A 72 -4.53 12.75 6.59
C PRO A 72 -3.03 13.08 6.68
N VAL A 73 -2.23 12.39 5.86
CA VAL A 73 -0.83 12.72 5.60
C VAL A 73 -0.80 13.91 4.66
N THR A 74 -0.62 15.11 5.23
CA THR A 74 -0.61 16.34 4.44
C THR A 74 0.60 16.37 3.53
N LEU A 75 0.37 16.41 2.22
CA LEU A 75 1.42 16.50 1.22
C LEU A 75 1.60 17.97 0.86
N PRO A 76 2.74 18.62 1.18
CA PRO A 76 2.97 20.04 0.94
C PRO A 76 3.27 20.31 -0.55
N HIS A 77 2.32 19.99 -1.42
CA HIS A 77 2.39 20.14 -2.87
C HIS A 77 1.22 21.00 -3.36
N ARG A 78 1.54 22.15 -3.96
CA ARG A 78 0.58 23.21 -4.35
C ARG A 78 -0.56 22.76 -5.27
N ASN A 79 -0.38 21.68 -6.03
CA ASN A 79 -1.35 21.19 -7.01
C ASN A 79 -2.11 19.95 -6.52
N LEU A 80 -1.94 19.54 -5.26
CA LEU A 80 -2.61 18.36 -4.73
C LEU A 80 -3.76 18.79 -3.82
N SER A 81 -4.96 18.28 -4.11
CA SER A 81 -6.14 18.48 -3.30
C SER A 81 -6.16 17.55 -2.08
N MET A 82 -6.80 17.96 -0.99
CA MET A 82 -6.77 17.24 0.29
C MET A 82 -7.39 15.84 0.23
N ASP A 83 -8.31 15.60 -0.70
CA ASP A 83 -8.91 14.30 -1.00
C ASP A 83 -7.92 13.28 -1.57
N ARG A 84 -6.72 13.72 -1.98
CA ARG A 84 -5.63 12.85 -2.47
C ARG A 84 -4.54 12.61 -1.42
N HIS A 85 -4.71 13.12 -0.21
CA HIS A 85 -3.79 12.83 0.87
C HIS A 85 -3.92 11.38 1.32
N PRO A 86 -2.81 10.65 1.47
CA PRO A 86 -2.82 9.34 2.11
C PRO A 86 -3.41 9.41 3.51
N TRP A 87 -3.96 8.31 3.96
CA TRP A 87 -4.48 8.13 5.30
C TRP A 87 -3.49 7.36 6.15
N LEU A 88 -3.20 7.90 7.33
CA LEU A 88 -2.48 7.21 8.39
C LEU A 88 -3.49 6.79 9.47
N ILE A 89 -3.58 5.49 9.70
CA ILE A 89 -4.47 4.92 10.72
C ILE A 89 -3.58 4.36 11.83
N PRO A 90 -3.60 4.93 13.05
CA PRO A 90 -2.94 4.31 14.19
C PRO A 90 -3.65 3.01 14.56
N LEU A 91 -2.87 1.96 14.80
CA LEU A 91 -3.35 0.65 15.23
C LEU A 91 -2.92 0.37 16.66
N ASP A 92 -3.89 -0.07 17.46
CA ASP A 92 -3.69 -0.63 18.79
C ASP A 92 -4.11 -2.10 18.72
N LEU A 93 -3.13 -2.99 18.59
CA LEU A 93 -3.36 -4.42 18.39
C LEU A 93 -3.86 -5.14 19.65
N THR A 94 -4.01 -4.44 20.79
CA THR A 94 -4.76 -4.96 21.94
C THR A 94 -6.27 -4.92 21.72
N GLN A 95 -6.74 -4.15 20.74
CA GLN A 95 -8.14 -4.03 20.37
C GLN A 95 -8.51 -4.96 19.22
N ALA A 96 -9.56 -5.77 19.42
CA ALA A 96 -10.01 -6.73 18.43
C ALA A 96 -10.40 -6.08 17.08
N THR A 97 -10.96 -4.86 17.11
CA THR A 97 -11.33 -4.09 15.91
C THR A 97 -10.10 -3.72 15.07
N HIS A 98 -9.01 -3.30 15.70
CA HIS A 98 -7.77 -2.98 15.01
C HIS A 98 -7.04 -4.22 14.52
N HIS A 99 -7.11 -5.32 15.26
CA HIS A 99 -6.60 -6.61 14.78
C HIS A 99 -7.36 -7.07 13.53
N ALA A 100 -8.69 -6.98 13.52
CA ALA A 100 -9.50 -7.29 12.35
C ALA A 100 -9.21 -6.36 11.17
N LEU A 101 -8.95 -5.07 11.43
CA LEU A 101 -8.55 -4.12 10.38
C LEU A 101 -7.18 -4.49 9.78
N LEU A 102 -6.22 -4.89 10.61
CA LEU A 102 -4.92 -5.36 10.12
C LEU A 102 -5.10 -6.58 9.20
N GLU A 103 -5.83 -7.59 9.63
CA GLU A 103 -6.13 -8.77 8.82
C GLU A 103 -6.84 -8.40 7.50
N SER A 104 -7.87 -7.58 7.58
CA SER A 104 -8.63 -7.12 6.40
C SER A 104 -7.73 -6.35 5.43
N SER A 105 -6.81 -5.52 5.92
CA SER A 105 -5.87 -4.79 5.07
C SER A 105 -4.88 -5.70 4.35
N ILE A 106 -4.45 -6.81 4.97
CA ILE A 106 -3.58 -7.81 4.33
C ILE A 106 -4.33 -8.54 3.23
N ARG A 107 -5.57 -8.98 3.50
CA ARG A 107 -6.43 -9.60 2.48
C ARG A 107 -6.67 -8.65 1.31
N HIS A 108 -6.99 -7.39 1.60
CA HIS A 108 -7.19 -6.39 0.56
C HIS A 108 -5.93 -6.16 -0.28
N ALA A 109 -4.76 -6.06 0.35
CA ALA A 109 -3.48 -5.89 -0.34
C ALA A 109 -3.16 -7.07 -1.28
N LEU A 110 -3.52 -8.30 -0.91
CA LEU A 110 -3.37 -9.49 -1.76
C LEU A 110 -4.37 -9.48 -2.91
N GLU A 111 -5.63 -9.12 -2.64
CA GLU A 111 -6.65 -8.98 -3.69
C GLU A 111 -6.25 -7.93 -4.74
N GLU A 112 -5.63 -6.83 -4.33
CA GLU A 112 -5.11 -5.78 -5.23
C GLU A 112 -4.03 -6.31 -6.19
N GLN A 113 -3.37 -7.43 -5.88
CA GLN A 113 -2.37 -8.06 -6.75
C GLN A 113 -2.98 -8.99 -7.80
N HIS A 114 -4.30 -9.22 -7.78
CA HIS A 114 -4.94 -10.11 -8.75
C HIS A 114 -4.74 -9.59 -10.19
N PRO A 115 -4.31 -10.44 -11.15
CA PRO A 115 -4.01 -10.02 -12.52
C PRO A 115 -5.17 -9.26 -13.18
N ASP A 116 -6.40 -9.74 -13.01
CA ASP A 116 -7.57 -9.06 -13.57
C ASP A 116 -7.76 -7.65 -13.02
N ARG A 117 -7.46 -7.41 -11.73
CA ARG A 117 -7.54 -6.05 -11.15
C ARG A 117 -6.45 -5.18 -11.74
N LEU A 118 -5.21 -5.68 -11.82
CA LEU A 118 -4.08 -4.95 -12.39
C LEU A 118 -4.31 -4.60 -13.87
N CYS A 119 -4.77 -5.56 -14.67
CA CYS A 119 -5.08 -5.38 -16.09
C CYS A 119 -6.21 -4.37 -16.33
N ASN A 120 -7.14 -4.25 -15.39
CA ASN A 120 -8.23 -3.26 -15.43
C ASN A 120 -7.84 -1.90 -14.83
N GLY A 121 -6.54 -1.67 -14.57
CA GLY A 121 -6.05 -0.40 -14.02
C GLY A 121 -6.29 -0.23 -12.51
N GLY A 122 -6.62 -1.31 -11.80
CA GLY A 122 -6.76 -1.34 -10.35
C GLY A 122 -5.47 -0.87 -9.67
N GLY A 123 -5.61 0.09 -8.76
CA GLY A 123 -4.51 0.59 -7.94
C GLY A 123 -4.21 -0.31 -6.75
N ARG A 124 -3.16 0.07 -6.00
CA ARG A 124 -2.83 -0.48 -4.69
C ARG A 124 -3.05 0.60 -3.64
N ALA A 125 -4.12 0.50 -2.88
CA ALA A 125 -4.44 1.42 -1.79
C ALA A 125 -3.65 1.09 -0.54
N VAL A 126 -3.32 -0.17 -0.27
CA VAL A 126 -2.51 -0.51 0.92
C VAL A 126 -1.04 -0.21 0.64
N CYS A 127 -0.55 0.94 1.13
CA CYS A 127 0.85 1.34 0.98
C CYS A 127 1.77 0.52 1.89
N GLY A 128 1.31 0.17 3.09
CA GLY A 128 2.05 -0.71 3.98
C GLY A 128 1.66 -0.61 5.45
N TRP A 129 2.28 -1.48 6.23
CA TRP A 129 2.21 -1.53 7.69
C TRP A 129 3.52 -0.99 8.26
N LEU A 130 3.43 0.04 9.10
CA LEU A 130 4.59 0.79 9.59
C LEU A 130 4.68 0.65 11.10
N THR A 131 5.91 0.61 11.62
CA THR A 131 6.18 0.90 13.03
C THR A 131 6.98 2.19 13.14
N SER A 132 6.81 2.92 14.22
CA SER A 132 7.57 4.13 14.49
C SER A 132 7.65 4.41 16.00
N PRO A 133 8.78 4.94 16.50
CA PRO A 133 8.85 5.43 17.87
C PRO A 133 8.09 6.75 18.06
N TYR A 134 7.62 7.37 16.97
CA TYR A 134 6.94 8.66 16.97
C TYR A 134 5.43 8.51 16.91
N GLU A 135 4.73 9.38 17.65
CA GLU A 135 3.27 9.46 17.65
C GLU A 135 2.68 9.91 16.31
N THR A 136 1.37 9.71 16.15
CA THR A 136 0.65 9.83 14.86
C THR A 136 0.84 11.18 14.17
N ALA A 137 0.79 12.28 14.92
CA ALA A 137 0.94 13.62 14.36
C ALA A 137 2.36 13.85 13.79
N VAL A 138 3.38 13.36 14.48
CA VAL A 138 4.77 13.45 14.05
C VAL A 138 5.00 12.55 12.84
N MET A 139 4.49 11.32 12.87
CA MET A 139 4.62 10.37 11.78
C MET A 139 3.91 10.86 10.51
N ALA A 140 2.67 11.35 10.60
CA ALA A 140 1.93 11.92 9.48
C ALA A 140 2.68 13.12 8.86
N LYS A 141 3.28 13.97 9.70
CA LYS A 141 4.09 15.10 9.24
C LYS A 141 5.35 14.61 8.51
N GLN A 142 6.08 13.65 9.07
CA GLN A 142 7.29 13.09 8.46
C GLN A 142 6.99 12.46 7.10
N LEU A 143 5.96 11.60 7.02
CA LEU A 143 5.46 11.04 5.76
C LEU A 143 5.05 12.13 4.77
N GLY A 144 4.45 13.24 5.22
CA GLY A 144 4.14 14.36 4.34
C GLY A 144 5.38 14.93 3.64
N TYR A 145 6.45 15.13 4.41
CA TYR A 145 7.68 15.74 3.91
C TYR A 145 8.52 14.79 3.05
N THR A 146 8.62 13.52 3.41
CA THR A 146 9.44 12.55 2.65
C THR A 146 8.82 12.20 1.31
N ALA A 147 7.51 12.40 1.14
CA ALA A 147 6.82 12.18 -0.13
C ALA A 147 7.15 13.25 -1.18
N ILE A 148 7.74 14.40 -0.81
CA ILE A 148 8.03 15.46 -1.77
C ILE A 148 9.53 15.53 -2.03
N GLN A 149 9.94 15.12 -3.23
CA GLN A 149 11.32 15.27 -3.68
C GLN A 149 11.45 16.52 -4.55
N ARG A 150 12.49 17.32 -4.28
CA ARG A 150 12.83 18.48 -5.12
C ARG A 150 13.95 18.09 -6.07
N LEU A 151 13.70 18.24 -7.37
CA LEU A 151 14.68 18.02 -8.42
C LEU A 151 15.66 19.20 -8.52
N ILE A 152 16.81 18.97 -9.16
CA ILE A 152 17.84 20.00 -9.42
C ILE A 152 17.26 21.19 -10.21
N SER A 153 16.27 20.94 -11.07
CA SER A 153 15.54 21.97 -11.81
C SER A 153 14.66 22.88 -10.93
N GLY A 154 14.53 22.60 -9.63
CA GLY A 154 13.60 23.27 -8.72
C GLY A 154 12.17 22.75 -8.77
N GLN A 155 11.86 21.83 -9.69
CA GLN A 155 10.57 21.15 -9.75
C GLN A 155 10.39 20.22 -8.53
N GLN A 156 9.16 20.10 -8.04
CA GLN A 156 8.79 19.12 -7.03
C GLN A 156 8.12 17.92 -7.71
N ILE A 157 8.47 16.71 -7.25
CA ILE A 157 7.80 15.47 -7.61
C ILE A 157 7.23 14.83 -6.35
N LEU A 158 6.07 14.19 -6.50
CA LEU A 158 5.42 13.41 -5.46
C LEU A 158 5.88 11.95 -5.57
N LEU A 159 6.60 11.48 -4.57
CA LEU A 159 6.86 10.07 -4.33
C LEU A 159 5.65 9.49 -3.61
N ARG A 160 5.04 8.46 -4.19
CA ARG A 160 3.94 7.75 -3.53
C ARG A 160 4.50 6.53 -2.82
N TYR A 161 3.91 6.24 -1.67
CA TYR A 161 4.41 5.21 -0.74
C TYR A 161 4.18 3.77 -1.17
N TYR A 162 3.60 3.54 -2.36
CA TYR A 162 3.48 2.22 -2.95
C TYR A 162 4.58 2.00 -4.00
N ASP A 163 5.37 0.95 -3.77
CA ASP A 163 6.40 0.45 -4.69
C ASP A 163 5.73 -0.20 -5.93
N PRO A 164 6.15 0.13 -7.17
CA PRO A 164 5.40 -0.18 -8.38
C PRO A 164 5.63 -1.64 -8.81
N ALA A 165 4.61 -2.47 -8.63
CA ALA A 165 4.46 -3.61 -9.52
C ALA A 165 3.72 -3.15 -10.78
N ILE A 166 4.44 -3.18 -11.92
CA ILE A 166 4.03 -2.99 -13.31
C ILE A 166 3.92 -1.52 -13.79
N PRO A 167 4.56 -1.14 -14.93
CA PRO A 167 4.56 0.24 -15.40
C PRO A 167 3.14 0.68 -15.76
N ARG A 168 2.65 1.74 -15.12
CA ARG A 168 1.69 2.60 -15.80
C ARG A 168 2.43 3.15 -17.02
N HIS A 169 1.95 2.90 -18.23
CA HIS A 169 2.44 3.65 -19.38
C HIS A 169 2.41 5.14 -19.02
N PRO A 170 3.51 5.89 -19.22
CA PRO A 170 3.51 7.31 -18.95
C PRO A 170 2.47 7.97 -19.86
N VAL A 171 1.41 8.51 -19.26
CA VAL A 171 0.57 9.48 -19.97
C VAL A 171 1.45 10.71 -20.12
N ALA A 172 2.00 10.88 -21.32
CA ALA A 172 2.60 12.13 -21.71
C ALA A 172 1.51 13.21 -21.56
N ALA A 173 1.71 14.13 -20.61
CA ALA A 173 0.98 15.39 -20.63
C ALA A 173 1.52 16.20 -21.82
N THR A 174 0.95 15.99 -22.99
CA THR A 174 1.03 16.95 -24.09
C THR A 174 0.27 18.21 -23.67
N GLY A 175 0.99 19.33 -23.67
CA GLY A 175 0.40 20.67 -23.55
C GLY A 175 -0.30 21.13 -24.82
#